data_AF-A0A3S4GKP1-F1
#
_entry.id   AF-A0A3S4GKP1-F1
#
_cell.length_a   1.000
_cell.length_b   1.000
_cell.length_c   1.000
_cell.angle_alpha   90.00
_cell.angle_beta   90.00
_cell.angle_gamma   90.00
#
_symmetry.space_group_name_H-M   'P 1'
#
loop_
_entity.id
_entity.type
_entity.pdbx_description
1 polymer ?
#
loop_
_entity_poly.entity_id
_entity_poly.type
_entity_poly.pdbx_seq_one_letter_code
_entity_poly.pdbx_strand_id
1 'polypeptide(L)'
;MSKAKRVIGVGRGLAAQSDLDMVHKLATVLGAEVGCSRPIAEGENWMERERYIGVSGVLLKSDLYLTLGISGQIQHMVGGNGAKIIVAINKDKNAPFSIMPIMVWWAISIRLFLPSSTS
;
A
#
# COMPACT_ATOMS: atom_id res chain seq x y z
N MET A 1 -7.73 8.86 7.24
CA MET A 1 -7.57 8.03 6.03
C MET A 1 -8.80 7.88 5.13
N SER A 2 -10.02 7.59 5.60
CA SER A 2 -11.17 7.34 4.69
C SER A 2 -11.53 8.50 3.74
N LYS A 3 -11.13 9.73 4.07
CA LYS A 3 -11.30 10.94 3.23
C LYS A 3 -10.03 11.35 2.47
N ALA A 4 -8.93 10.60 2.59
CA ALA A 4 -7.65 10.94 1.97
C ALA A 4 -7.77 10.87 0.44
N LYS A 5 -7.24 11.89 -0.25
CA LYS A 5 -7.21 11.91 -1.72
C LYS A 5 -6.18 10.96 -2.30
N ARG A 6 -5.08 10.73 -1.59
CA ARG A 6 -4.00 9.84 -2.01
C ARG A 6 -3.63 8.97 -0.81
N VAL A 7 -3.46 7.67 -1.05
CA VAL A 7 -3.11 6.71 -0.01
C VAL A 7 -1.97 5.84 -0.50
N ILE A 8 -0.99 5.60 0.37
CA ILE A 8 0.03 4.55 0.18
C ILE A 8 -0.32 3.40 1.12
N GLY A 9 -0.53 2.20 0.58
CA GLY A 9 -0.80 0.99 1.33
C GLY A 9 0.41 0.09 1.41
N VAL A 10 0.86 -0.28 2.61
CA VAL A 10 1.97 -1.23 2.80
C VAL A 10 1.51 -2.65 3.15
N GLY A 11 2.25 -3.63 2.63
CA GLY A 11 2.07 -5.04 2.94
C GLY A 11 3.39 -5.75 3.27
N ARG A 12 3.32 -7.05 3.57
CA ARG A 12 4.51 -7.88 3.91
C ARG A 12 5.52 -8.06 2.79
N GLY A 13 5.32 -7.44 1.62
CA GLY A 13 6.36 -7.34 0.60
C GLY A 13 7.49 -6.36 0.98
N LEU A 14 7.28 -5.49 1.99
CA LEU A 14 8.36 -4.75 2.64
C LEU A 14 9.28 -5.71 3.40
N ALA A 15 10.58 -5.40 3.48
CA ALA A 15 11.57 -6.31 4.06
C ALA A 15 11.67 -6.17 5.58
N ALA A 16 11.44 -4.97 6.12
CA ALA A 16 11.49 -4.70 7.56
C ALA A 16 10.62 -3.50 7.97
N GLN A 17 10.28 -3.39 9.26
CA GLN A 17 9.55 -2.25 9.81
C GLN A 17 10.26 -0.91 9.54
N SER A 18 11.59 -0.88 9.53
CA SER A 18 12.38 0.31 9.20
C SER A 18 12.14 0.84 7.78
N ASP A 19 11.60 0.01 6.87
CA ASP A 19 11.20 0.47 5.53
C ASP A 19 9.98 1.41 5.59
N LEU A 20 9.28 1.51 6.73
CA LEU A 20 8.20 2.49 6.88
C LEU A 20 8.72 3.93 6.82
N ASP A 21 9.96 4.20 7.23
CA ASP A 21 10.54 5.54 7.18
C ASP A 21 10.60 6.09 5.75
N MET A 22 11.03 5.26 4.81
CA MET A 22 11.05 5.64 3.39
C MET A 22 9.64 5.75 2.79
N VAL A 23 8.68 4.94 3.26
CA VAL A 23 7.27 5.07 2.87
C VAL A 23 6.68 6.39 3.36
N HIS A 24 6.96 6.79 4.60
CA HIS A 24 6.50 8.07 5.16
C HIS A 24 7.13 9.27 4.46
N LYS A 25 8.41 9.18 4.06
CA LYS A 25 9.06 10.19 3.21
C LYS A 25 8.35 10.31 1.86
N LEU A 26 8.06 9.19 1.18
CA LEU A 26 7.30 9.22 -0.06
C LEU A 26 5.89 9.80 0.14
N ALA A 27 5.21 9.41 1.20
CA ALA A 27 3.87 9.89 1.53
C ALA A 27 3.86 11.42 1.69
N THR A 28 4.90 11.97 2.31
CA THR A 28 5.08 13.43 2.44
C THR A 28 5.20 14.10 1.08
N VAL A 29 6.05 13.58 0.18
CA VAL A 29 6.23 14.11 -1.17
C VAL A 29 4.93 14.04 -1.99
N LEU A 30 4.17 12.95 -1.84
CA LEU A 30 2.92 12.74 -2.57
C LEU A 30 1.72 13.46 -1.94
N GLY A 31 1.85 14.02 -0.73
CA GLY A 31 0.70 14.49 0.05
C GLY A 31 -0.33 13.38 0.29
N ALA A 32 0.16 12.18 0.64
CA ALA A 32 -0.64 10.98 0.84
C ALA A 32 -0.71 10.58 2.32
N GLU A 33 -1.80 9.93 2.71
CA GLU A 33 -1.85 9.19 3.99
C GLU A 33 -1.25 7.79 3.80
N VAL A 34 -0.68 7.21 4.87
CA VAL A 34 -0.17 5.84 4.86
C VAL A 34 -1.15 4.92 5.57
N GLY A 35 -1.55 3.85 4.90
CA GLY A 35 -2.34 2.76 5.44
C GLY A 35 -1.62 1.42 5.26
N CYS A 36 -2.22 0.34 5.74
CA CYS A 36 -1.60 -0.97 5.67
C CYS A 36 -2.59 -2.11 5.42
N SER A 37 -2.04 -3.28 5.09
CA SER A 37 -2.79 -4.54 5.07
C SER A 37 -2.96 -5.13 6.47
N ARG A 38 -3.94 -6.02 6.64
CA ARG A 38 -4.22 -6.70 7.92
C ARG A 38 -2.97 -7.36 8.53
N PRO A 39 -2.15 -8.11 7.76
CA PRO A 39 -0.89 -8.62 8.26
C PRO A 39 0.02 -7.62 8.96
N ILE A 40 0.14 -6.40 8.41
CA ILE A 40 1.02 -5.37 8.96
C ILE A 40 0.48 -4.85 10.29
N ALA A 41 -0.85 -4.68 10.41
CA ALA A 41 -1.46 -4.15 11.63
C ALA A 41 -1.61 -5.20 12.74
N GLU A 42 -2.04 -6.42 12.41
CA GLU A 42 -2.43 -7.43 13.40
C GLU A 42 -1.43 -8.60 13.53
N GLY A 43 -0.56 -8.79 12.55
CA GLY A 43 0.46 -9.86 12.58
C GLY A 43 1.82 -9.31 12.99
N GLU A 44 2.30 -8.32 12.23
CA GLU A 44 3.60 -7.70 12.45
C GLU A 44 3.56 -6.58 13.50
N ASN A 45 2.38 -6.01 13.77
CA ASN A 45 2.17 -4.84 14.64
C ASN A 45 3.05 -3.63 14.27
N TRP A 46 3.33 -3.43 12.98
CA TRP A 46 4.13 -2.28 12.54
C TRP A 46 3.33 -0.98 12.46
N MET A 47 2.00 -1.07 12.39
CA MET A 47 1.10 0.07 12.28
C MET A 47 -0.21 -0.17 13.03
N GLU A 48 -0.84 0.90 13.49
CA GLU A 48 -2.10 0.86 14.23
C GLU A 48 -3.25 0.21 13.45
N ARG A 49 -4.18 -0.41 14.19
CA ARG A 49 -5.33 -1.13 13.62
C ARG A 49 -6.29 -0.22 12.83
N GLU A 50 -6.33 1.07 13.14
CA GLU A 50 -7.13 2.09 12.46
C GLU A 50 -6.57 2.42 11.06
N ARG A 51 -5.34 2.01 10.76
CA ARG A 51 -4.67 2.19 9.46
C ARG A 51 -4.88 1.01 8.52
N TYR A 52 -5.47 -0.08 8.99
CA TYR A 52 -5.74 -1.26 8.17
C TYR A 52 -6.83 -1.00 7.13
N ILE A 53 -6.57 -1.34 5.86
CA ILE A 53 -7.48 -1.24 4.72
C ILE A 53 -8.03 -2.64 4.37
N GLY A 54 -9.35 -2.81 4.36
CA GLY A 54 -9.97 -4.08 3.97
C GLY A 54 -11.41 -4.23 4.47
N VAL A 55 -11.95 -5.44 4.36
CA VAL A 55 -13.35 -5.79 4.69
C VAL A 55 -13.80 -5.27 6.06
N SER A 56 -12.94 -5.36 7.08
CA SER A 56 -13.21 -4.92 8.45
C SER A 56 -12.33 -3.73 8.87
N GLY A 57 -11.80 -3.00 7.90
CA GLY A 57 -10.92 -1.86 8.09
C GLY A 57 -11.45 -0.60 7.41
N VAL A 58 -10.53 0.26 6.99
CA VAL A 58 -10.84 1.47 6.26
C VAL A 58 -11.25 1.14 4.84
N LEU A 59 -12.40 1.67 4.44
CA LEU A 59 -12.86 1.71 3.04
C LEU A 59 -12.40 3.04 2.42
N LEU A 60 -11.60 2.97 1.36
CA LEU A 60 -11.07 4.14 0.68
C LEU A 60 -12.07 4.74 -0.30
N LYS A 61 -12.02 6.06 -0.46
CA LYS A 61 -12.68 6.82 -1.53
C LYS A 61 -11.68 7.81 -2.15
N SER A 62 -10.47 7.31 -2.42
CA SER A 62 -9.31 8.11 -2.80
C SER A 62 -9.23 8.31 -4.32
N ASP A 63 -8.51 9.33 -4.77
CA ASP A 63 -8.20 9.50 -6.19
C ASP A 63 -7.05 8.55 -6.61
N LEU A 64 -6.06 8.34 -5.72
CA LEU A 64 -4.93 7.45 -5.93
C LEU A 64 -4.74 6.50 -4.74
N TYR A 65 -4.51 5.22 -5.03
CA TYR A 65 -4.04 4.23 -4.08
C TYR A 65 -2.80 3.51 -4.60
N LEU A 66 -1.63 3.83 -4.03
CA LEU A 66 -0.36 3.20 -4.34
C LEU A 66 -0.12 2.05 -3.35
N THR A 67 -0.05 0.83 -3.85
CA THR A 67 0.19 -0.36 -3.02
C THR A 67 1.62 -0.82 -3.13
N LEU A 68 2.20 -1.11 -1.97
CA LEU A 68 3.61 -1.39 -1.75
C LEU A 68 3.73 -2.74 -1.06
N GLY A 69 4.00 -3.81 -1.82
CA GLY A 69 4.15 -5.15 -1.26
C GLY A 69 2.85 -5.77 -0.72
N ILE A 70 1.69 -5.33 -1.23
CA ILE A 70 0.39 -5.92 -0.94
C ILE A 70 0.08 -6.97 -2.01
N SER A 71 -0.47 -8.12 -1.64
CA SER A 71 -0.77 -9.22 -2.58
C SER A 71 -2.01 -8.98 -3.44
N GLY A 72 -2.93 -8.11 -3.05
CA GLY A 72 -4.17 -7.87 -3.78
C GLY A 72 -5.28 -8.87 -3.45
N GLN A 73 -5.19 -9.59 -2.32
CA GLN A 73 -6.26 -10.47 -1.87
C GLN A 73 -7.59 -9.72 -1.73
N ILE A 74 -8.69 -10.38 -2.08
CA ILE A 74 -10.05 -9.81 -2.12
C ILE A 74 -10.41 -9.10 -0.81
N GLN A 75 -10.03 -9.66 0.34
CA GLN A 75 -10.34 -9.07 1.64
C GLN A 75 -9.65 -7.72 1.88
N HIS A 76 -8.48 -7.51 1.27
CA HIS A 76 -7.82 -6.20 1.26
C HIS A 76 -8.53 -5.27 0.26
N MET A 77 -8.79 -5.79 -0.93
CA MET A 77 -9.32 -5.00 -2.04
C MET A 77 -10.76 -4.52 -1.81
N VAL A 78 -11.57 -5.17 -0.96
CA VAL A 78 -12.85 -4.60 -0.52
C VAL A 78 -12.69 -3.18 0.06
N GLY A 79 -11.60 -2.91 0.78
CA GLY A 79 -11.28 -1.56 1.27
C GLY A 79 -10.55 -0.69 0.25
N GLY A 80 -9.73 -1.29 -0.62
CA GLY A 80 -8.91 -0.56 -1.59
C GLY A 80 -9.64 -0.14 -2.88
N ASN A 81 -10.69 -0.86 -3.28
CA ASN A 81 -11.33 -0.73 -4.60
C ASN A 81 -12.16 0.55 -4.79
N GLY A 82 -12.40 1.31 -3.73
CA GLY A 82 -13.03 2.63 -3.85
C GLY A 82 -12.07 3.72 -4.36
N ALA A 83 -10.79 3.41 -4.61
CA ALA A 83 -9.86 4.32 -5.24
C ALA A 83 -10.05 4.39 -6.76
N LYS A 84 -9.97 5.60 -7.34
CA LYS A 84 -10.12 5.78 -8.81
C LYS A 84 -8.96 5.18 -9.59
N ILE A 85 -7.74 5.37 -9.09
CA ILE A 85 -6.50 4.83 -9.68
C ILE A 85 -5.83 3.98 -8.62
N ILE A 86 -5.48 2.75 -8.98
CA ILE A 86 -4.70 1.85 -8.15
C ILE A 86 -3.40 1.53 -8.89
N VAL A 87 -2.28 1.82 -8.24
CA VAL A 87 -0.93 1.48 -8.72
C VAL A 87 -0.37 0.43 -7.78
N ALA A 88 0.14 -0.68 -8.32
CA ALA A 88 0.67 -1.76 -7.50
C ALA A 88 2.14 -2.00 -7.78
N ILE A 89 2.95 -1.99 -6.72
CA ILE A 89 4.37 -2.35 -6.73
C ILE A 89 4.51 -3.63 -5.91
N ASN A 90 4.79 -4.73 -6.60
CA ASN A 90 4.98 -6.04 -6.00
C ASN A 90 6.11 -6.81 -6.71
N LYS A 91 6.82 -7.67 -5.97
CA LYS A 91 7.83 -8.58 -6.49
C LYS A 91 7.24 -9.91 -6.98
N ASP A 92 6.08 -10.31 -6.46
CA ASP A 92 5.43 -11.58 -6.78
C ASP A 92 4.60 -11.51 -8.05
N LYS A 93 5.20 -12.03 -9.16
CA LYS A 93 4.62 -12.57 -10.41
C LYS A 93 3.10 -12.62 -10.51
N ASN A 94 2.56 -13.32 -9.53
CA ASN A 94 1.24 -13.93 -9.58
C ASN A 94 0.26 -13.23 -8.63
N ALA A 95 0.64 -12.08 -8.08
CA ALA A 95 -0.23 -11.31 -7.20
C ALA A 95 -1.58 -11.02 -7.88
N PRO A 96 -2.73 -11.36 -7.25
CA PRO A 96 -4.07 -11.27 -7.85
C PRO A 96 -4.62 -9.84 -8.05
N PHE A 97 -3.84 -8.95 -8.68
CA PHE A 97 -4.32 -7.63 -9.12
C PHE A 97 -4.95 -7.63 -10.52
N SER A 98 -4.96 -8.77 -11.22
CA SER A 98 -5.31 -8.85 -12.65
C SER A 98 -6.76 -8.48 -13.02
N ILE A 99 -7.65 -8.22 -12.06
CA ILE A 99 -9.10 -8.09 -12.28
C ILE A 99 -9.63 -6.64 -12.30
N MET A 100 -8.76 -5.63 -12.30
CA MET A 100 -9.16 -4.21 -12.29
C MET A 100 -8.27 -3.38 -13.23
N PRO A 101 -8.66 -2.16 -13.67
CA PRO A 101 -7.79 -1.27 -14.43
C PRO A 101 -6.65 -0.75 -13.54
N ILE A 102 -5.69 -1.63 -13.26
CA ILE A 102 -4.54 -1.41 -12.37
C ILE A 102 -3.30 -1.24 -13.24
N MET A 103 -2.56 -0.16 -13.00
CA MET A 103 -1.21 -0.05 -13.52
C MET A 103 -0.28 -0.80 -12.56
N VAL A 104 0.04 -2.05 -12.91
CA VAL A 104 0.98 -2.88 -12.15
C VAL A 104 2.40 -2.57 -12.61
N TRP A 105 3.25 -2.10 -11.70
CA TRP A 105 4.67 -1.92 -11.93
C TRP A 105 5.45 -3.04 -11.23
N TRP A 106 6.20 -3.79 -12.02
CA TRP A 106 7.06 -4.86 -11.54
C TRP A 106 8.37 -4.29 -11.01
N ALA A 107 8.68 -4.57 -9.75
CA ALA A 107 9.93 -4.20 -9.13
C ALA A 107 10.62 -5.43 -8.55
N ILE A 108 11.93 -5.58 -8.81
CA ILE A 108 12.76 -6.60 -8.15
C ILE A 108 12.86 -6.29 -6.64
N SER A 109 12.83 -5.01 -6.29
CA SER A 109 12.77 -4.52 -4.91
C SER A 109 11.98 -3.22 -4.85
N ILE A 110 11.14 -3.07 -3.84
CA ILE A 110 10.42 -1.82 -3.58
C ILE A 110 11.36 -0.63 -3.35
N ARG A 111 12.57 -0.90 -2.85
CA ARG A 111 13.61 0.11 -2.64
C ARG A 111 14.13 0.72 -3.94
N LEU A 112 13.89 0.09 -5.09
CA LEU A 112 14.22 0.67 -6.40
C LEU A 112 13.22 1.72 -6.86
N PHE A 113 12.00 1.72 -6.31
CA PHE A 113 10.93 2.66 -6.69
C PHE A 113 10.77 3.82 -5.70
N LEU A 114 11.29 3.66 -4.49
CA LEU A 114 11.27 4.70 -3.48
C LEU A 114 12.58 5.49 -3.56
N PRO A 115 12.54 6.83 -3.51
CA PRO A 115 13.75 7.63 -3.60
C PRO A 115 14.75 7.19 -2.53
N SER A 116 15.97 6.84 -2.94
CA SER A 116 17.07 6.56 -2.02
C SER A 116 17.37 7.84 -1.25
N SER A 117 17.37 7.77 0.08
CA SER A 117 17.91 8.85 0.89
C SER A 117 19.43 8.86 0.74
N THR A 118 19.93 9.42 -0.36
CA THR A 118 21.28 9.94 -0.45
C THR A 118 21.30 11.25 0.32
N SER A 119 21.87 11.20 1.53
CA SER A 119 22.54 12.36 2.12
C SER A 119 23.92 12.48 1.48
#